data_AF-A0A174JH66-F1
#
_entry.id   AF-A0A174JH66-F1
#
_cell.length_a   1.000
_cell.length_b   1.000
_cell.length_c   1.000
_cell.angle_alpha   90.00
_cell.angle_beta   90.00
_cell.angle_gamma   90.00
#
_symmetry.space_group_name_H-M   'P 1'
#
loop_
_entity.id
_entity.type
_entity.pdbx_description
1 polymer ?
#
loop_
_entity_poly.entity_id
_entity_poly.type
_entity_poly.pdbx_seq_one_letter_code
_entity_poly.pdbx_strand_id
1 'polypeptide(L)' 'MSKSIEHKKKSVFLRILEDKRAIRKCVQEGGDVKKLAKERGIKFSTPL' A
#
# COMPACT_ATOMS: atom_id res chain seq x y z
N MET A 1 8.38 8.83 26.21
CA MET A 1 8.22 10.20 25.71
C MET A 1 8.78 10.28 24.30
N SER A 2 7.90 10.59 23.34
CA SER A 2 8.18 11.21 22.04
C SER A 2 9.24 10.56 21.15
N LYS A 3 8.90 9.45 20.47
CA LYS A 3 9.57 9.11 19.20
C LYS A 3 9.04 10.08 18.14
N SER A 4 9.78 11.18 17.98
CA SER A 4 9.64 12.14 16.90
C SER A 4 9.39 11.41 15.59
N ILE A 5 8.22 11.65 15.01
CA ILE A 5 7.82 11.13 13.70
C ILE A 5 8.66 11.91 12.68
N GLU A 6 9.93 11.51 12.55
CA GLU A 6 10.76 11.92 11.43
C GLU A 6 9.99 11.56 10.18
N HIS A 7 9.56 12.57 9.45
CA HIS A 7 9.07 12.47 8.08
C HIS A 7 10.27 12.12 7.17
N LYS A 8 10.99 11.05 7.51
CA LYS A 8 11.97 10.40 6.63
C LYS A 8 11.18 10.04 5.40
N LYS A 9 11.54 10.64 4.26
CA LYS A 9 11.10 10.24 2.92
C LYS A 9 11.09 8.71 2.89
N LYS A 10 9.92 8.08 3.09
CA LYS A 10 9.85 6.62 3.22
C LYS A 10 10.48 6.08 1.94
N SER A 11 11.51 5.25 2.11
CA SER A 11 12.13 4.54 1.00
C SER A 11 11.02 3.95 0.13
N VAL A 12 11.11 4.13 -1.19
CA VAL A 12 10.12 3.61 -2.15
C VAL A 12 9.85 2.12 -1.90
N PHE A 13 10.87 1.37 -1.49
CA PHE A 13 10.75 -0.03 -1.10
C PHE A 13 9.85 -0.26 0.11
N LEU A 14 9.92 0.57 1.15
CA LEU A 14 9.05 0.46 2.32
C LEU A 14 7.59 0.71 1.96
N ARG A 15 7.33 1.70 1.08
CA ARG A 15 5.98 1.95 0.56
C ARG A 15 5.44 0.74 -0.21
N ILE A 16 6.26 0.13 -1.08
CA ILE A 16 5.87 -1.09 -1.81
C ILE A 16 5.57 -2.25 -0.86
N LEU A 17 6.36 -2.43 0.21
CA LEU A 17 6.11 -3.47 1.21
C LEU A 17 4.79 -3.24 1.97
N GLU A 18 4.49 -2.00 2.34
CA GLU A 18 3.22 -1.61 2.97
C GLU A 18 2.03 -1.87 2.03
N ASP A 19 2.16 -1.48 0.75
CA ASP A 19 1.14 -1.67 -0.26
C ASP A 19 0.89 -3.16 -0.56
N LYS A 20 1.95 -3.97 -0.65
CA LYS A 20 1.84 -5.44 -0.80
C LYS A 20 1.10 -6.08 0.36
N ARG A 21 1.37 -5.64 1.60
CA ARG A 21 0.66 -6.14 2.81
C ARG A 21 -0.81 -5.74 2.79
N ALA A 22 -1.11 -4.49 2.41
CA ALA A 22 -2.47 -3.99 2.32
C ALA A 22 -3.30 -4.74 1.27
N ILE A 23 -2.74 -4.96 0.07
CA ILE A 23 -3.39 -5.74 -0.98
C ILE A 23 -3.66 -7.16 -0.48
N ARG A 24 -2.68 -7.81 0.15
CA ARG A 24 -2.86 -9.17 0.68
C ARG A 24 -3.99 -9.24 1.69
N LYS A 25 -4.05 -8.32 2.65
CA LYS A 25 -5.09 -8.28 3.67
C LYS A 25 -6.48 -8.05 3.03
N CYS A 26 -6.56 -7.11 2.10
CA CYS A 26 -7.79 -6.81 1.36
C CYS A 26 -8.30 -8.04 0.59
N VAL A 27 -7.42 -8.79 -0.08
CA VAL A 27 -7.79 -10.04 -0.78
C VAL A 27 -8.26 -11.12 0.21
N GLN A 28 -7.58 -11.28 1.35
CA GLN A 28 -7.95 -12.29 2.36
C GLN A 28 -9.31 -12.00 3.02
N GLU A 29 -9.65 -10.74 3.22
CA GLU A 29 -10.91 -10.30 3.81
C GLU A 29 -12.06 -10.21 2.77
N GLY A 30 -11.80 -10.54 1.50
CA GLY A 30 -12.79 -10.42 0.42
C GLY A 30 -13.12 -8.97 0.04
N GLY A 31 -12.23 -8.03 0.37
CA GLY A 31 -12.40 -6.60 0.11
C GLY A 31 -12.14 -6.20 -1.35
N ASP A 32 -12.58 -5.00 -1.70
CA ASP A 32 -12.41 -4.45 -3.04
C ASP A 32 -11.01 -3.85 -3.25
N VAL A 33 -10.17 -4.62 -3.93
CA VAL A 33 -8.78 -4.25 -4.25
C VAL A 33 -8.71 -3.02 -5.17
N LYS A 34 -9.72 -2.76 -6.02
CA LYS A 34 -9.70 -1.58 -6.91
C LYS A 34 -9.88 -0.29 -6.12
N LYS A 35 -10.71 -0.29 -5.07
CA LYS A 35 -10.87 0.86 -4.16
C LYS A 35 -9.57 1.13 -3.40
N LEU A 36 -8.98 0.09 -2.82
CA LEU A 36 -7.69 0.19 -2.13
C LEU A 36 -6.59 0.76 -3.04
N ALA A 37 -6.55 0.33 -4.29
CA ALA A 37 -5.56 0.81 -5.26
C ALA A 37 -5.77 2.28 -5.63
N LYS A 38 -7.01 2.76 -5.75
CA LYS A 38 -7.30 4.19 -5.95
C LYS A 38 -6.85 5.04 -4.76
N GLU A 39 -7.15 4.60 -3.54
CA GLU A 39 -6.77 5.30 -2.31
C GLU A 39 -5.25 5.40 -2.14
N ARG A 40 -4.51 4.34 -2.52
CA ARG A 40 -3.05 4.26 -2.38
C ARG A 40 -2.29 4.73 -3.63
N GLY A 41 -2.99 5.02 -4.72
CA GLY A 41 -2.39 5.40 -6.01
C GLY A 41 -1.63 4.25 -6.71
N ILE A 42 -2.06 3.01 -6.52
CA ILE A 42 -1.47 1.82 -7.12
C ILE A 42 -2.09 1.59 -8.51
N LYS A 43 -1.26 1.43 -9.54
CA LYS A 43 -1.70 1.02 -10.87
C LYS A 43 -1.37 -0.46 -11.08
N PHE A 44 -2.39 -1.27 -11.34
CA PHE A 44 -2.19 -2.66 -11.76
C PHE A 44 -1.93 -2.72 -13.26
N SER A 45 -0.94 -3.51 -13.67
CA SER A 45 -0.75 -3.84 -15.09
C SER A 45 -1.91 -4.69 -15.56
N THR A 46 -2.59 -4.25 -16.61
CA THR A 46 -3.57 -5.08 -17.32
C THR A 46 -2.81 -5.75 -18.46
N PRO A 47 -2.69 -7.09 -18.49
CA PRO A 47 -2.15 -7.76 -19.67
C PRO A 47 -3.09 -7.50 -20.86
N LEU A 48 -2.52 -7.31 -22.06
CA LEU A 48 -3.25 -7.15 -23.32
C LEU A 48 -3.81 -8.49 -23.81
#